data_AF-A0A0N1L3F4-F1
#
_entry.id   AF-A0A0N1L3F4-F1
#
_cell.length_a   1.000
_cell.length_b   1.000
_cell.length_c   1.000
_cell.angle_alpha   90.00
_cell.angle_beta   90.00
_cell.angle_gamma   90.00
#
_symmetry.space_group_name_H-M   'P 1'
#
loop_
_entity.id
_entity.type
_entity.pdbx_description
1 polymer ?
#
loop_
_entity_poly.entity_id
_entity_poly.type
_entity_poly.pdbx_seq_one_letter_code
_entity_poly.pdbx_strand_id
1 'polypeptide(L)' 'MLMYRFVTPHRCGKWYPDLETAKAQASAIGAGFLDTRTGEFAQYPGTRLETEVVMTPQPQIAA' A
#
# COMPACT_ATOMS: atom_id res chain seq x y z
N MET A 1 1.96 9.74 -9.68
CA MET A 1 1.31 8.42 -9.46
C MET A 1 0.99 8.30 -7.97
N LEU A 2 -0.17 7.77 -7.60
CA LEU A 2 -0.51 7.52 -6.20
C LEU A 2 0.01 6.14 -5.80
N MET A 3 0.74 6.07 -4.69
CA MET A 3 1.27 4.84 -4.12
C MET A 3 0.55 4.51 -2.82
N TYR A 4 0.46 3.23 -2.47
CA TYR A 4 -0.23 2.72 -1.30
C TYR A 4 0.67 1.77 -0.51
N ARG A 5 0.64 1.85 0.82
CA ARG A 5 1.24 0.82 1.70
C ARG A 5 0.46 0.67 2.99
N PHE A 6 0.53 -0.51 3.59
CA PHE A 6 0.02 -0.74 4.94
C PHE A 6 1.15 -0.78 5.95
N VAL A 7 0.96 -0.13 7.09
CA VAL A 7 1.92 -0.05 8.19
C VAL A 7 1.25 -0.60 9.45
N THR A 8 1.92 -1.52 10.13
CA THR A 8 1.54 -2.04 11.44
C THR A 8 2.51 -1.50 12.50
N PRO A 9 2.24 -1.69 13.81
CA PRO A 9 3.18 -1.26 14.86
C PRO A 9 4.58 -1.89 14.76
N HIS A 10 4.70 -3.06 14.11
CA HIS A 10 5.94 -3.84 14.08
C HIS A 10 6.51 -4.04 12.67
N ARG A 11 5.73 -3.80 11.61
CA ARG A 11 6.13 -4.04 10.21
C ARG A 11 5.58 -2.96 9.28
N CYS A 12 6.39 -2.58 8.29
CA CYS A 12 5.98 -1.66 7.22
C CYS A 12 5.96 -2.40 5.89
N GLY A 13 4.84 -2.30 5.17
CA GLY A 13 4.74 -2.76 3.78
C GLY A 13 5.55 -1.88 2.82
N LYS A 14 5.80 -2.41 1.62
CA LYS A 14 6.38 -1.63 0.51
C LYS A 14 5.31 -0.72 -0.09
N TRP A 15 5.75 0.27 -0.86
CA TRP A 15 4.87 1.08 -1.69
C TRP A 15 4.47 0.31 -2.95
N TYR A 16 3.17 0.29 -3.24
CA TYR A 16 2.58 -0.34 -4.42
C TYR A 16 1.77 0.68 -5.23
N PRO A 17 1.71 0.54 -6.57
CA PRO A 17 1.00 1.49 -7.43
C PRO A 17 -0.52 1.37 -7.37
N ASP A 18 -1.05 0.30 -6.77
CA ASP A 18 -2.47 0.03 -6.65
C ASP A 18 -2.83 -0.51 -5.26
N LEU A 19 -4.07 -0.22 -4.84
CA LEU A 19 -4.55 -0.57 -3.51
C LEU A 19 -4.77 -2.09 -3.34
N GLU A 20 -5.06 -2.81 -4.43
CA GLU A 20 -5.34 -4.24 -4.39
C GLU A 20 -4.08 -5.05 -4.05
N THR A 21 -2.98 -4.76 -4.73
CA THR A 21 -1.66 -5.31 -4.43
C THR A 21 -1.23 -4.93 -3.02
N ALA A 22 -1.46 -3.69 -2.59
CA ALA A 22 -1.16 -3.27 -1.22
C ALA A 22 -1.94 -4.09 -0.18
N LYS A 23 -3.23 -4.35 -0.39
CA LYS A 23 -4.06 -5.19 0.50
C LYS A 23 -3.59 -6.64 0.53
N ALA A 24 -3.27 -7.23 -0.61
CA ALA A 24 -2.78 -8.61 -0.69
C ALA A 24 -1.47 -8.79 0.08
N GLN A 25 -0.54 -7.84 -0.09
CA GLN A 25 0.74 -7.83 0.60
C GLN A 25 0.57 -7.51 2.10
N ALA A 26 -0.38 -6.65 2.45
CA ALA A 26 -0.75 -6.36 3.83
C ALA A 26 -1.25 -7.61 4.58
N SER A 27 -2.08 -8.42 3.92
CA SER A 27 -2.54 -9.72 4.45
C SER A 27 -1.35 -10.65 4.73
N ALA A 28 -0.42 -10.76 3.78
CA ALA A 28 0.77 -11.61 3.92
C ALA A 28 1.71 -11.21 5.08
N ILE A 29 1.77 -9.92 5.43
CA ILE A 29 2.59 -9.43 6.57
C ILE A 29 1.82 -9.36 7.89
N GLY A 30 0.57 -9.83 7.93
CA GLY A 30 -0.28 -9.82 9.12
C GLY A 30 -0.78 -8.44 9.52
N ALA A 31 -0.98 -7.54 8.56
CA ALA A 31 -1.58 -6.21 8.79
C ALA A 31 -3.12 -6.26 8.79
N GLY A 32 -3.72 -7.31 8.25
CA GLY A 32 -5.17 -7.51 8.20
C GLY A 32 -5.51 -8.81 7.50
N PHE A 33 -6.80 -8.98 7.20
CA PHE A 33 -7.34 -10.11 6.47
C PHE A 33 -7.94 -9.64 5.15
N LEU A 34 -7.50 -10.23 4.03
CA LEU A 34 -8.11 -10.02 2.72
C LEU A 34 -9.06 -11.19 2.41
N ASP A 35 -10.34 -10.92 2.31
CA ASP A 35 -11.31 -11.89 1.78
C ASP A 35 -11.18 -11.91 0.25
N THR A 36 -10.56 -12.96 -0.28
CA THR A 36 -10.32 -13.11 -1.72
C THR A 36 -11.60 -13.36 -2.52
N ARG A 37 -12.71 -13.71 -1.86
CA ARG A 37 -14.00 -13.92 -2.52
C ARG A 37 -14.75 -12.61 -2.78
N THR A 38 -14.58 -11.62 -1.89
CA THR A 38 -15.28 -10.32 -1.96
C THR A 38 -14.36 -9.16 -2.33
N GLY A 39 -13.04 -9.32 -2.17
CA GLY A 39 -12.05 -8.24 -2.32
C GLY A 39 -12.02 -7.28 -1.11
N GLU A 40 -12.79 -7.57 -0.06
CA GLU A 40 -12.81 -6.75 1.15
C GLU A 40 -11.58 -7.01 2.00
N PHE A 41 -11.04 -5.92 2.56
CA PHE A 41 -9.88 -5.98 3.44
C PHE A 41 -10.24 -5.43 4.81
N ALA A 42 -10.12 -6.27 5.82
CA ALA A 42 -10.30 -5.89 7.23
C ALA A 42 -8.92 -5.67 7.86
N GLN A 43 -8.59 -4.42 8.17
CA GLN A 43 -7.35 -4.06 8.85
C GLN A 43 -7.37 -4.47 10.33
N TYR A 44 -6.27 -4.99 10.85
CA TYR A 44 -6.13 -5.28 12.28
C TYR A 44 -5.87 -4.01 13.09
N PRO A 45 -6.13 -4.03 14.42
CA PRO A 45 -5.87 -2.89 15.29
C PRO A 45 -4.43 -2.38 15.18
N GLY A 46 -4.27 -1.07 15.04
CA GLY A 46 -2.97 -0.43 14.88
C GLY A 46 -2.39 -0.47 13.46
N THR A 47 -3.03 -1.17 12.53
CA THR A 47 -2.71 -1.06 11.10
C THR A 47 -3.28 0.23 10.53
N ARG A 48 -2.50 0.90 9.67
CA ARG A 48 -2.92 2.08 8.92
C ARG A 48 -2.55 1.96 7.44
N LEU A 49 -3.40 2.50 6.58
CA LEU A 49 -3.10 2.74 5.17
C LEU A 49 -2.37 4.09 5.06
N GLU A 50 -1.24 4.09 4.37
CA GLU A 50 -0.56 5.30 3.95
C GLU A 50 -0.60 5.43 2.42
N THR A 51 -0.68 6.67 1.95
CA THR A 51 -0.72 7.01 0.53
C THR A 51 0.30 8.09 0.20
N GLU A 52 1.00 7.97 -0.93
CA GLU A 52 2.00 8.94 -1.36
C GLU A 52 1.81 9.34 -2.82
N VAL A 53 1.79 10.65 -3.10
CA VAL A 53 1.78 11.16 -4.48
C VAL A 53 3.21 11.27 -4.97
N VAL A 54 3.66 10.29 -5.75
CA VAL A 54 4.95 10.36 -6.43
C VAL A 54 4.80 11.24 -7.67
N MET A 55 5.23 12.49 -7.56
CA MET A 55 5.46 13.35 -8.72
C MET A 55 6.82 13.00 -9.27
N THR A 56 6.88 12.17 -10.31
CA THR A 56 8.12 11.94 -11.04
C THR A 56 8.52 13.29 -11.66
N PRO A 57 9.65 13.91 -11.28
CA PRO A 57 10.09 15.12 -11.96
C PRO A 57 10.36 14.78 -13.42
N GLN A 58 9.76 15.55 -14.33
CA GLN A 58 9.97 15.40 -15.77
C GLN A 58 11.46 15.66 -16.06
N PRO A 59 12.15 14.78 -16.81
CA PRO A 59 13.54 15.02 -17.14
C PRO A 59 13.63 16.33 -17.92
N GLN A 60 14.33 17.31 -17.34
CA GLN A 60 14.67 18.54 -18.03
C GLN A 60 15.65 18.15 -19.12
N ILE A 61 15.16 18.10 -20.36
CA ILE A 61 16.00 17.93 -21.54
C ILE A 61 16.87 19.19 -21.60
N ALA A 62 18.15 19.05 -21.24
CA ALA A 62 19.12 20.12 -21.43
C ALA A 62 19.23 20.37 -22.94
N ALA A 63 18.84 21.58 -23.35
CA ALA A 63 18.93 22.08 -24.72
C ALA A 63 20.37 22.41 -25.11
#